data_AF-A0A7J8XC64-F1
#
_entry.id   AF-A0A7J8XC64-F1
#
_cell.length_a   1.000
_cell.length_b   1.000
_cell.length_c   1.000
_cell.angle_alpha   90.00
_cell.angle_beta   90.00
_cell.angle_gamma   90.00
#
_symmetry.space_group_name_H-M   'P 1'
#
loop_
_entity.id
_entity.type
_entity.pdbx_description
1 polymer ?
#
loop_
_entity_poly.entity_id
_entity_poly.type
_entity_poly.pdbx_seq_one_letter_code
_entity_poly.pdbx_strand_id
1 'polypeptide(L)'
;IANSVYYNAVLTLSILNKLCVTTEVFNLWFHLLQQVKKSGLRANFKREHDKKVCCLGLTSLLALPGEQFPGEALERVFKATLDLLVVYKDQVTVAANEEEVEDDDMDGFQTDDEEDANASDKEMGVDAEDEDEADNIRLQKLAAQAKAFRPTDDDDDDSDDDFSDDEELQSPIDEVDPFVFFVDTVKALQASDPIRFQNLTQTLDFHFQALANSVAQHAEQRRAEIEKEKMEKASAMAAPS
;
A
#
# COMPACT_ATOMS: atom_id res chain seq x y z
N ILE A 1 -18.26 -3.23 2.39
CA ILE A 1 -18.81 -1.85 2.48
C ILE A 1 -18.17 -0.95 1.43
N ALA A 2 -16.85 -0.74 1.42
CA ALA A 2 -16.18 0.14 0.45
C ALA A 2 -16.55 -0.16 -1.02
N ASN A 3 -16.48 -1.44 -1.46
CA ASN A 3 -16.96 -1.86 -2.78
C ASN A 3 -18.42 -1.46 -3.04
N SER A 4 -19.33 -1.78 -2.11
CA SER A 4 -20.75 -1.46 -2.24
C SER A 4 -20.99 0.06 -2.40
N VAL A 5 -20.27 0.86 -1.60
CA VAL A 5 -20.33 2.33 -1.67
C VAL A 5 -19.78 2.84 -3.01
N TYR A 6 -18.68 2.27 -3.51
CA TYR A 6 -18.12 2.63 -4.80
C TYR A 6 -19.09 2.37 -5.95
N TYR A 7 -19.68 1.18 -6.01
CA TYR A 7 -20.63 0.83 -7.07
C TYR A 7 -21.94 1.60 -6.97
N ASN A 8 -22.48 1.78 -5.76
CA ASN A 8 -23.70 2.56 -5.54
C ASN A 8 -23.79 3.09 -4.10
N ALA A 9 -23.26 4.29 -3.89
CA ALA A 9 -23.26 4.94 -2.58
C ALA A 9 -24.68 5.20 -2.06
N VAL A 10 -25.61 5.62 -2.93
CA VAL A 10 -27.00 5.95 -2.55
C VAL A 10 -27.74 4.71 -2.06
N LEU A 11 -27.69 3.61 -2.81
CA LEU A 11 -28.33 2.35 -2.43
C LEU A 11 -27.71 1.78 -1.15
N THR A 12 -26.38 1.80 -1.05
CA THR A 12 -25.68 1.31 0.13
C THR A 12 -26.09 2.08 1.38
N LEU A 13 -26.09 3.41 1.33
CA LEU A 13 -26.58 4.23 2.44
C LEU A 13 -28.06 3.99 2.75
N SER A 14 -28.91 3.83 1.74
CA SER A 14 -30.32 3.51 1.94
C SER A 14 -30.51 2.22 2.73
N ILE A 15 -29.74 1.18 2.41
CA ILE A 15 -29.78 -0.10 3.12
C ILE A 15 -29.24 0.04 4.55
N LEU A 16 -28.09 0.71 4.73
CA LEU A 16 -27.53 0.93 6.07
C LEU A 16 -28.46 1.74 6.97
N ASN A 17 -29.14 2.74 6.42
CA ASN A 17 -30.13 3.56 7.14
C ASN A 17 -31.36 2.73 7.52
N LYS A 18 -31.85 1.85 6.62
CA LYS A 18 -32.97 0.92 6.93
C LYS A 18 -32.63 -0.06 8.04
N LEU A 19 -31.36 -0.46 8.13
CA LEU A 19 -30.86 -1.34 9.17
C LEU A 19 -30.49 -0.59 10.47
N CYS A 20 -30.55 0.75 10.47
CA CYS A 20 -30.14 1.61 11.58
C CYS A 20 -28.69 1.37 12.06
N VAL A 21 -27.78 1.02 11.14
CA VAL A 21 -26.35 0.73 11.44
C VAL A 21 -25.39 1.69 10.76
N THR A 22 -25.87 2.73 10.09
CA THR A 22 -25.04 3.66 9.30
C THR A 22 -23.94 4.27 10.15
N THR A 23 -24.28 4.83 11.30
CA THR A 23 -23.35 5.52 12.18
C THR A 23 -22.29 4.56 12.73
N GLU A 24 -22.70 3.37 13.14
CA GLU A 24 -21.85 2.31 13.68
C GLU A 24 -20.85 1.83 12.63
N VAL A 25 -21.32 1.56 11.40
CA VAL A 25 -20.48 1.09 10.29
C VAL A 25 -19.44 2.15 9.92
N PHE A 26 -19.82 3.42 9.78
CA PHE A 26 -18.87 4.48 9.46
C PHE A 26 -17.88 4.71 10.59
N ASN A 27 -18.33 4.73 11.85
CA ASN A 27 -17.44 4.90 12.99
C ASN A 27 -16.42 3.76 13.09
N LEU A 28 -16.86 2.51 12.88
CA LEU A 28 -15.96 1.37 12.83
C LEU A 28 -14.99 1.48 11.64
N TRP A 29 -15.46 1.85 10.46
CA TRP A 29 -14.60 2.02 9.28
C TRP A 29 -13.51 3.07 9.51
N PHE A 30 -13.87 4.24 10.04
CA PHE A 30 -12.89 5.27 10.40
C PHE A 30 -11.94 4.83 11.51
N HIS A 31 -12.42 4.07 12.50
CA HIS A 31 -11.56 3.51 13.52
C HIS A 31 -10.52 2.56 12.92
N LEU A 32 -10.93 1.66 12.02
CA LEU A 32 -10.03 0.73 11.33
C LEU A 32 -9.00 1.44 10.46
N LEU A 33 -9.38 2.56 9.80
CA LEU A 33 -8.46 3.39 9.00
C LEU A 33 -7.40 4.09 9.85
N GLN A 34 -7.74 4.48 11.07
CA GLN A 34 -6.85 5.19 12.00
C GLN A 34 -6.01 4.26 12.89
N GLN A 35 -6.38 2.98 12.98
CA GLN A 35 -5.65 2.02 13.80
C GLN A 35 -4.23 1.79 13.26
N VAL A 36 -3.26 2.17 14.08
CA VAL A 36 -1.83 1.91 13.85
C VAL A 36 -1.31 0.96 14.92
N LYS A 37 -0.44 0.04 14.51
CA LYS A 37 0.29 -0.85 15.42
C LYS A 37 1.36 -0.06 16.17
N LYS A 38 1.91 -0.66 17.23
CA LYS A 38 3.05 -0.10 17.97
C LYS A 38 4.29 0.16 17.10
N SER A 39 4.41 -0.55 15.98
CA SER A 39 5.46 -0.36 14.97
C SER A 39 5.24 0.86 14.06
N GLY A 40 4.13 1.60 14.21
CA GLY A 40 3.77 2.72 13.34
C GLY A 40 3.08 2.30 12.03
N LEU A 41 3.11 1.01 11.67
CA LEU A 41 2.40 0.46 10.52
C LEU A 41 0.88 0.41 10.77
N ARG A 42 0.08 0.60 9.72
CA ARG A 42 -1.39 0.43 9.81
C ARG A 42 -1.74 -1.00 10.19
N ALA A 43 -2.70 -1.14 11.11
CA ALA A 43 -3.17 -2.45 11.55
C ALA A 43 -4.03 -3.12 10.47
N ASN A 44 -4.80 -2.31 9.74
CA ASN A 44 -5.74 -2.73 8.70
C ASN A 44 -5.36 -2.13 7.33
N PHE A 45 -5.95 -2.64 6.25
CA PHE A 45 -5.71 -2.20 4.87
C PHE A 45 -4.22 -2.27 4.49
N LYS A 46 -3.64 -3.47 4.57
CA LYS A 46 -2.21 -3.69 4.25
C LYS A 46 -1.98 -3.82 2.74
N ARG A 47 -2.87 -4.55 2.05
CA ARG A 47 -2.79 -4.80 0.61
C ARG A 47 -3.05 -3.52 -0.17
N GLU A 48 -2.38 -3.37 -1.30
CA GLU A 48 -2.57 -2.22 -2.19
C GLU A 48 -4.03 -2.11 -2.64
N HIS A 49 -4.59 -3.21 -3.14
CA HIS A 49 -5.96 -3.27 -3.65
C HIS A 49 -6.99 -2.85 -2.58
N ASP A 50 -6.82 -3.27 -1.32
CA ASP A 50 -7.73 -2.89 -0.24
C ASP A 50 -7.74 -1.38 0.02
N LYS A 51 -6.57 -0.73 -0.10
CA LYS A 51 -6.44 0.73 0.00
C LYS A 51 -7.09 1.41 -1.19
N LYS A 52 -6.84 0.92 -2.41
CA LYS A 52 -7.46 1.41 -3.65
C LYS A 52 -8.98 1.40 -3.55
N VAL A 53 -9.57 0.25 -3.22
CA VAL A 53 -11.02 0.09 -3.02
C VAL A 53 -11.55 1.06 -1.97
N CYS A 54 -10.84 1.26 -0.87
CA CYS A 54 -11.25 2.21 0.16
C CYS A 54 -11.17 3.67 -0.28
N CYS A 55 -10.13 4.07 -1.02
CA CYS A 55 -10.04 5.40 -1.62
C CYS A 55 -11.25 5.66 -2.53
N LEU A 56 -11.58 4.71 -3.40
CA LEU A 56 -12.69 4.80 -4.34
C LEU A 56 -14.04 4.84 -3.62
N GLY A 57 -14.23 3.99 -2.60
CA GLY A 57 -15.44 3.97 -1.78
C GLY A 57 -15.65 5.29 -1.03
N LEU A 58 -14.63 5.80 -0.35
CA LEU A 58 -14.72 7.07 0.37
C LEU A 58 -14.94 8.26 -0.57
N THR A 59 -14.24 8.28 -1.71
CA THR A 59 -14.43 9.31 -2.74
C THR A 59 -15.87 9.33 -3.24
N SER A 60 -16.48 8.18 -3.45
CA SER A 60 -17.87 8.07 -3.94
C SER A 60 -18.89 8.69 -2.98
N LEU A 61 -18.59 8.76 -1.67
CA LEU A 61 -19.43 9.46 -0.70
C LEU A 61 -19.40 10.98 -0.88
N LEU A 62 -18.29 11.53 -1.38
CA LEU A 62 -18.15 12.98 -1.62
C LEU A 62 -19.10 13.45 -2.74
N ALA A 63 -19.43 12.57 -3.68
CA ALA A 63 -20.35 12.85 -4.79
C ALA A 63 -21.83 12.92 -4.35
N LEU A 64 -22.16 12.52 -3.12
CA LEU A 64 -23.54 12.50 -2.65
C LEU A 64 -24.07 13.90 -2.35
N PRO A 65 -25.36 14.17 -2.64
CA PRO A 65 -25.98 15.45 -2.31
C PRO A 65 -26.06 15.66 -0.80
N GLY A 66 -26.04 16.93 -0.36
CA GLY A 66 -26.00 17.30 1.06
C GLY A 66 -27.19 16.79 1.89
N GLU A 67 -28.33 16.53 1.25
CA GLU A 67 -29.54 15.96 1.88
C GLU A 67 -29.32 14.53 2.39
N GLN A 68 -28.41 13.78 1.74
CA GLN A 68 -28.13 12.38 2.05
C GLN A 68 -26.85 12.22 2.88
N PHE A 69 -26.01 13.25 2.92
CA PHE A 69 -24.71 13.18 3.56
C PHE A 69 -24.35 14.46 4.33
N PRO A 70 -24.40 14.44 5.68
CA PRO A 70 -24.15 15.59 6.54
C PRO A 70 -22.78 16.24 6.31
N GLY A 71 -22.69 17.56 6.47
CA GLY A 71 -21.45 18.33 6.26
C GLY A 71 -20.30 17.91 7.18
N GLU A 72 -20.58 17.59 8.45
CA GLU A 72 -19.56 17.10 9.39
C GLU A 72 -18.96 15.75 8.96
N ALA A 73 -19.79 14.87 8.41
CA ALA A 73 -19.34 13.59 7.86
C ALA A 73 -18.53 13.80 6.57
N LEU A 74 -18.89 14.78 5.75
CA LEU A 74 -18.17 15.15 4.53
C LEU A 74 -16.73 15.55 4.83
N GLU A 75 -16.51 16.43 5.80
CA GLU A 75 -15.16 16.85 6.19
C GLU A 75 -14.32 15.65 6.66
N ARG A 76 -14.90 14.80 7.51
CA ARG A 76 -14.22 13.60 8.02
C ARG A 76 -13.86 12.63 6.91
N VAL A 77 -14.78 12.37 5.97
CA VAL A 77 -14.50 11.52 4.79
C VAL A 77 -13.41 12.14 3.93
N PHE A 78 -13.48 13.44 3.67
CA PHE A 78 -12.52 14.13 2.81
C PHE A 78 -11.10 14.03 3.36
N LYS A 79 -10.90 14.32 4.65
CA LYS A 79 -9.61 14.19 5.35
C LYS A 79 -9.10 12.75 5.31
N ALA A 80 -9.94 11.78 5.65
CA ALA A 80 -9.58 10.37 5.63
C ALA A 80 -9.21 9.88 4.21
N THR A 81 -9.88 10.40 3.17
CA THR A 81 -9.58 10.06 1.78
C THR A 81 -8.21 10.60 1.38
N LEU A 82 -7.87 11.84 1.74
CA LEU A 82 -6.55 12.41 1.50
C LEU A 82 -5.44 11.60 2.19
N ASP A 83 -5.60 11.30 3.48
CA ASP A 83 -4.62 10.51 4.24
C ASP A 83 -4.43 9.09 3.66
N LEU A 84 -5.50 8.51 3.12
CA LEU A 84 -5.43 7.19 2.50
C LEU A 84 -4.76 7.26 1.12
N LEU A 85 -5.06 8.28 0.31
CA LEU A 85 -4.44 8.49 -1.00
C LEU A 85 -2.92 8.72 -0.90
N VAL A 86 -2.45 9.45 0.12
CA VAL A 86 -1.01 9.64 0.36
C VAL A 86 -0.34 8.30 0.66
N VAL A 87 -0.91 7.50 1.56
CA VAL A 87 -0.31 6.19 1.90
C VAL A 87 -0.45 5.18 0.75
N TYR A 88 -1.49 5.29 -0.07
CA TYR A 88 -1.60 4.52 -1.30
C TYR A 88 -0.47 4.88 -2.26
N LYS A 89 -0.23 6.18 -2.49
CA LYS A 89 0.88 6.68 -3.30
C LYS A 89 2.22 6.13 -2.80
N ASP A 90 2.50 6.27 -1.51
CA ASP A 90 3.77 5.85 -0.91
C ASP A 90 4.00 4.34 -1.10
N GLN A 91 2.95 3.53 -0.97
CA GLN A 91 3.05 2.09 -1.22
C GLN A 91 3.34 1.77 -2.69
N VAL A 92 2.61 2.39 -3.63
CA VAL A 92 2.82 2.18 -5.07
C VAL A 92 4.25 2.58 -5.47
N THR A 93 4.78 3.67 -4.91
CA THR A 93 6.15 4.09 -5.19
C THR A 93 7.21 3.16 -4.61
N VAL A 94 6.94 2.52 -3.47
CA VAL A 94 7.86 1.53 -2.89
C VAL A 94 7.85 0.25 -3.73
N ALA A 95 6.66 -0.24 -4.11
CA ALA A 95 6.53 -1.42 -4.96
C ALA A 95 7.23 -1.24 -6.31
N ALA A 96 7.04 -0.08 -6.96
CA ALA A 96 7.73 0.21 -8.22
C ALA A 96 9.26 0.23 -8.09
N ASN A 97 9.80 0.76 -6.98
CA ASN A 97 11.24 0.76 -6.75
C ASN A 97 11.79 -0.64 -6.40
N GLU A 98 10.99 -1.49 -5.75
CA GLU A 98 11.36 -2.88 -5.45
C GLU A 98 11.39 -3.72 -6.75
N GLU A 99 10.41 -3.52 -7.64
CA GLU A 99 10.39 -4.13 -8.98
C GLU A 99 11.61 -3.71 -9.83
N GLU A 100 11.99 -2.42 -9.81
CA GLU A 100 13.19 -1.93 -10.53
C GLU A 100 14.49 -2.56 -10.00
N VAL A 101 14.57 -2.90 -8.71
CA VAL A 101 15.76 -3.51 -8.10
C VAL A 101 15.80 -5.02 -8.36
N GLU A 102 14.66 -5.71 -8.37
CA GLU A 102 14.60 -7.13 -8.70
C GLU A 102 14.94 -7.41 -10.18
N ASP A 103 14.59 -6.49 -11.10
CA ASP A 103 14.99 -6.57 -12.51
C ASP A 103 16.49 -6.32 -12.72
N ASP A 104 17.14 -5.51 -11.86
CA ASP A 104 18.59 -5.24 -11.94
C ASP A 104 19.45 -6.32 -11.24
N ASP A 105 18.91 -7.08 -10.28
CA ASP A 105 19.65 -8.15 -9.55
C ASP A 105 19.61 -9.53 -10.23
N MET A 106 19.02 -9.63 -11.43
CA MET A 106 19.00 -10.86 -12.24
C MET A 106 20.11 -10.92 -13.31
N ASP A 107 21.16 -10.08 -13.24
CA ASP A 107 22.40 -10.19 -14.04
C ASP A 107 23.65 -10.45 -13.19
N GLY A 108 23.48 -11.16 -12.07
CA GLY A 108 24.53 -11.41 -11.07
C GLY A 108 25.00 -12.87 -10.94
N PHE A 109 24.68 -13.78 -11.87
CA PHE A 109 25.31 -15.12 -11.88
C PHE A 109 26.60 -15.09 -12.72
N GLN A 110 27.58 -14.29 -12.29
CA GLN A 110 28.97 -14.52 -12.68
C GLN A 110 29.61 -15.40 -11.60
N THR A 111 29.53 -16.71 -11.82
CA THR A 111 30.59 -17.62 -11.38
C THR A 111 31.87 -17.17 -12.07
N ASP A 112 32.66 -16.30 -11.41
CA ASP A 112 34.04 -16.08 -11.78
C ASP A 112 34.94 -16.74 -10.73
N ASP A 113 35.31 -17.94 -11.12
CA ASP A 113 36.22 -18.85 -10.45
C ASP A 113 37.63 -18.45 -10.91
N GLU A 114 38.22 -17.38 -10.34
CA GLU A 114 39.64 -17.10 -10.53
C GLU A 114 40.37 -16.75 -9.22
N GLU A 115 41.21 -17.70 -8.84
CA GLU A 115 42.32 -17.58 -7.90
C GLU A 115 43.18 -16.33 -8.22
N ASP A 116 43.42 -15.45 -7.25
CA ASP A 116 44.77 -14.92 -7.10
C ASP A 116 45.10 -14.55 -5.65
N ALA A 117 46.23 -15.09 -5.23
CA ALA A 117 46.86 -14.90 -3.96
C ALA A 117 47.42 -13.49 -3.85
N ASN A 118 47.09 -12.77 -2.78
CA ASN A 118 48.01 -11.77 -2.26
C ASN A 118 48.06 -11.79 -0.73
N ALA A 119 49.13 -12.44 -0.28
CA ALA A 119 49.62 -12.50 1.06
C ALA A 119 49.87 -11.11 1.64
N SER A 120 49.24 -10.82 2.78
CA SER A 120 49.79 -9.90 3.77
C SER A 120 49.04 -10.05 5.09
N ASP A 121 49.54 -10.90 5.99
CA ASP A 121 49.67 -10.43 7.36
C ASP A 121 50.91 -11.02 8.04
N LYS A 122 51.58 -10.13 8.75
CA LYS A 122 52.90 -10.27 9.33
C LYS A 122 52.73 -10.68 10.79
N GLU A 123 53.63 -11.56 11.23
CA GLU A 123 54.17 -11.52 12.58
C GLU A 123 53.23 -11.91 13.73
N MET A 124 53.24 -13.20 14.11
CA MET A 124 53.22 -13.57 15.51
C MET A 124 54.27 -14.64 15.78
N GLY A 125 55.06 -14.38 16.81
CA GLY A 125 56.23 -15.13 17.21
C GLY A 125 55.90 -16.54 17.67
N VAL A 126 56.91 -17.38 17.50
CA VAL A 126 57.03 -18.72 18.07
C VAL A 126 56.93 -18.61 19.59
N ASP A 127 55.93 -19.26 20.18
CA ASP A 127 56.16 -19.97 21.43
C ASP A 127 55.46 -21.32 21.37
N ALA A 128 56.20 -22.33 21.80
CA ALA A 128 55.81 -23.72 21.76
C ALA A 128 54.88 -24.01 22.95
N GLU A 129 53.75 -24.67 22.72
CA GLU A 129 53.15 -25.57 23.72
C GLU A 129 52.12 -26.49 23.03
N ASP A 130 52.43 -27.79 23.05
CA ASP A 130 51.57 -28.93 22.74
C ASP A 130 50.52 -29.09 23.85
N GLU A 131 49.26 -28.75 23.60
CA GLU A 131 48.03 -29.12 24.35
C GLU A 131 46.91 -28.28 23.70
N ASP A 132 45.94 -28.77 22.92
CA ASP A 132 44.76 -29.48 23.40
C ASP A 132 43.83 -29.82 22.21
N GLU A 133 44.01 -30.97 21.58
CA GLU A 133 43.04 -31.49 20.60
C GLU A 133 41.73 -31.96 21.26
N ALA A 134 41.70 -32.01 22.61
CA ALA A 134 40.53 -32.35 23.41
C ALA A 134 39.52 -31.18 23.56
N ASP A 135 39.99 -29.92 23.49
CA ASP A 135 39.15 -28.75 23.72
C ASP A 135 38.30 -28.37 22.50
N ASN A 136 38.79 -28.66 21.29
CA ASN A 136 38.01 -28.45 20.06
C ASN A 136 36.78 -29.38 20.01
N ILE A 137 36.95 -30.65 20.40
CA ILE A 137 35.84 -31.63 20.48
C ILE A 137 34.79 -31.19 21.52
N ARG A 138 35.23 -30.58 22.63
CA ARG A 138 34.34 -30.08 23.67
C ARG A 138 33.60 -28.82 23.23
N LEU A 139 34.27 -27.90 22.51
CA LEU A 139 33.63 -26.74 21.88
C LEU A 139 32.62 -27.16 20.81
N GLN A 140 32.94 -28.14 19.97
CA GLN A 140 32.01 -28.68 18.96
C GLN A 140 30.79 -29.34 19.61
N LYS A 141 30.98 -30.11 20.70
CA LYS A 141 29.86 -30.70 21.45
C LYS A 141 28.98 -29.64 22.12
N LEU A 142 29.58 -28.57 22.65
CA LEU A 142 28.83 -27.44 23.22
C LEU A 142 28.06 -26.65 22.14
N ALA A 143 28.66 -26.43 20.97
CA ALA A 143 28.00 -25.80 19.83
C ALA A 143 26.83 -26.64 19.29
N ALA A 144 27.00 -27.97 19.23
CA ALA A 144 25.93 -28.90 18.86
C ALA A 144 24.80 -28.94 19.91
N GLN A 145 25.13 -28.87 21.20
CA GLN A 145 24.13 -28.78 22.28
C GLN A 145 23.39 -27.44 22.27
N ALA A 146 24.05 -26.33 21.96
CA ALA A 146 23.40 -25.03 21.83
C ALA A 146 22.43 -24.97 20.64
N LYS A 147 22.73 -25.71 19.56
CA LYS A 147 21.82 -25.88 18.41
C LYS A 147 20.61 -26.76 18.74
N ALA A 148 20.73 -27.68 19.71
CA ALA A 148 19.66 -28.55 20.18
C ALA A 148 18.74 -27.91 21.25
N PHE A 149 19.08 -26.72 21.76
CA PHE A 149 18.31 -25.98 22.77
C PHE A 149 17.59 -24.74 22.22
N ARG A 150 17.51 -24.57 20.89
CA ARG A 150 16.50 -23.65 20.35
C ARG A 150 15.13 -24.25 20.66
N PRO A 151 14.29 -23.60 21.47
CA PRO A 151 12.91 -24.04 21.61
C PRO A 151 12.28 -23.93 20.22
N THR A 152 11.80 -25.05 19.72
CA THR A 152 10.79 -25.09 18.68
C THR A 152 9.56 -24.42 19.28
N ASP A 153 9.44 -23.10 19.10
CA ASP A 153 8.13 -22.45 19.13
C ASP A 153 7.45 -22.89 17.82
N ASP A 154 6.78 -24.03 17.91
CA ASP A 154 5.82 -24.55 16.93
C ASP A 154 4.49 -23.79 17.09
N ASP A 155 4.45 -22.49 16.80
CA ASP A 155 3.19 -21.72 16.71
C ASP A 155 3.39 -20.44 15.88
N ASP A 156 3.39 -20.57 14.55
CA ASP A 156 2.83 -19.62 13.56
C ASP A 156 3.40 -19.96 12.17
N ASP A 157 2.94 -21.08 11.60
CA ASP A 157 3.01 -21.28 10.15
C ASP A 157 1.65 -21.74 9.64
N ASP A 158 0.63 -20.88 9.86
CA ASP A 158 -0.48 -20.76 8.91
C ASP A 158 0.08 -20.11 7.63
N SER A 159 0.96 -20.83 6.92
CA SER A 159 1.26 -20.59 5.52
C SER A 159 0.06 -21.09 4.72
N ASP A 160 -1.00 -20.27 4.73
CA ASP A 160 -2.18 -20.37 3.88
C ASP A 160 -1.91 -19.75 2.49
N ASP A 161 -0.63 -19.72 2.08
CA ASP A 161 -0.14 -19.06 0.86
C ASP A 161 -0.14 -19.97 -0.38
N ASP A 162 -0.86 -21.10 -0.35
CA ASP A 162 -1.06 -21.97 -1.52
C ASP A 162 -2.40 -21.72 -2.23
N PHE A 163 -2.98 -20.53 -2.09
CA PHE A 163 -4.00 -20.02 -3.01
C PHE A 163 -3.32 -19.32 -4.19
N SER A 164 -2.65 -20.10 -5.04
CA SER A 164 -2.38 -19.75 -6.43
C SER A 164 -3.70 -19.78 -7.21
N ASP A 165 -4.59 -18.83 -6.92
CA ASP A 165 -5.68 -18.43 -7.82
C ASP A 165 -5.19 -17.23 -8.62
N ASP A 166 -4.10 -17.48 -9.37
CA ASP A 166 -3.42 -16.53 -10.24
C ASP A 166 -4.15 -16.41 -11.59
N GLU A 167 -5.47 -16.56 -11.58
CA GLU A 167 -6.29 -15.88 -12.56
C GLU A 167 -6.33 -14.42 -12.10
N GLU A 168 -5.48 -13.57 -12.69
CA GLU A 168 -5.60 -12.11 -12.64
C GLU A 168 -6.97 -11.73 -13.22
N LEU A 169 -8.03 -11.89 -12.42
CA LEU A 169 -9.38 -11.50 -12.76
C LEU A 169 -9.42 -9.98 -12.69
N GLN A 170 -9.02 -9.36 -13.79
CA GLN A 170 -9.04 -7.93 -13.98
C GLN A 170 -10.47 -7.44 -13.77
N SER A 171 -10.69 -6.80 -12.62
CA SER A 171 -11.98 -6.28 -12.25
C SER A 171 -12.15 -4.89 -12.88
N PRO A 172 -13.37 -4.45 -13.23
CA PRO A 172 -13.59 -3.10 -13.78
C PRO A 172 -13.10 -1.96 -12.87
N ILE A 173 -12.90 -2.25 -11.58
CA ILE A 173 -12.34 -1.32 -10.59
C ILE A 173 -10.82 -1.12 -10.75
N ASP A 174 -10.13 -2.05 -11.39
CA ASP A 174 -8.67 -2.01 -11.55
C ASP A 174 -8.24 -0.95 -12.56
N GLU A 175 -9.08 -0.66 -13.55
CA GLU A 175 -8.85 0.39 -14.55
C GLU A 175 -9.00 1.81 -13.99
N VAL A 176 -9.59 1.96 -12.80
CA VAL A 176 -9.94 3.26 -12.24
C VAL A 176 -8.80 3.78 -11.39
N ASP A 177 -8.19 4.88 -11.83
CA ASP A 177 -7.15 5.58 -11.06
C ASP A 177 -7.78 6.35 -9.86
N PRO A 178 -7.38 6.03 -8.61
CA PRO A 178 -7.96 6.66 -7.42
C PRO A 178 -7.74 8.17 -7.31
N PHE A 179 -6.61 8.68 -7.80
CA PHE A 179 -6.27 10.10 -7.74
C PHE A 179 -7.10 10.88 -8.75
N VAL A 180 -7.20 10.37 -9.98
CA VAL A 180 -8.02 10.95 -11.04
C VAL A 180 -9.49 10.98 -10.59
N PHE A 181 -9.99 9.86 -10.09
CA PHE A 181 -11.36 9.72 -9.60
C PHE A 181 -11.66 10.69 -8.45
N PHE A 182 -10.74 10.86 -7.50
CA PHE A 182 -10.87 11.85 -6.42
C PHE A 182 -11.00 13.27 -6.96
N VAL A 183 -10.08 13.70 -7.84
CA VAL A 183 -10.09 15.06 -8.39
C VAL A 183 -11.34 15.33 -9.22
N ASP A 184 -11.78 14.37 -10.05
CA ASP A 184 -13.02 14.55 -10.83
C ASP A 184 -14.25 14.63 -9.93
N THR A 185 -14.30 13.83 -8.86
CA THR A 185 -15.39 13.87 -7.90
C THR A 185 -15.44 15.21 -7.15
N VAL A 186 -14.29 15.75 -6.75
CA VAL A 186 -14.21 17.06 -6.10
C VAL A 186 -14.61 18.18 -7.05
N LYS A 187 -14.19 18.13 -8.33
CA LYS A 187 -14.62 19.08 -9.37
C LYS A 187 -16.13 19.00 -9.59
N ALA A 188 -16.71 17.80 -9.62
CA ALA A 188 -18.14 17.60 -9.74
C ALA A 188 -18.92 18.14 -8.51
N LEU A 189 -18.37 17.95 -7.30
CA LEU A 189 -18.92 18.55 -6.08
C LEU A 189 -18.90 20.08 -6.16
N GLN A 190 -17.79 20.67 -6.58
CA GLN A 190 -17.66 22.13 -6.75
C GLN A 190 -18.66 22.68 -7.78
N ALA A 191 -18.91 21.96 -8.88
CA ALA A 191 -19.84 22.37 -9.92
C ALA A 191 -21.32 22.22 -9.51
N SER A 192 -21.65 21.16 -8.77
CA SER A 192 -23.02 20.87 -8.34
C SER A 192 -23.44 21.65 -7.09
N ASP A 193 -22.55 21.84 -6.13
CA ASP A 193 -22.80 22.55 -4.88
C ASP A 193 -21.58 23.40 -4.45
N PRO A 194 -21.43 24.61 -5.02
CA PRO A 194 -20.30 25.49 -4.73
C PRO A 194 -20.22 25.91 -3.26
N ILE A 195 -21.37 26.06 -2.59
CA ILE A 195 -21.43 26.52 -1.19
C ILE A 195 -20.89 25.41 -0.28
N ARG A 196 -21.31 24.16 -0.51
CA ARG A 196 -20.82 23.01 0.25
C ARG A 196 -19.32 22.79 0.07
N PHE A 197 -18.82 22.92 -1.16
CA PHE A 197 -17.39 22.85 -1.43
C PHE A 197 -16.61 23.99 -0.74
N GLN A 198 -17.15 25.22 -0.75
CA GLN A 198 -16.52 26.36 -0.07
C GLN A 198 -16.45 26.14 1.44
N ASN A 199 -17.53 25.66 2.07
CA ASN A 199 -17.56 25.35 3.49
C ASN A 199 -16.54 24.27 3.85
N LEU A 200 -16.49 23.19 3.06
CA LEU A 200 -15.49 22.13 3.23
C LEU A 200 -14.08 22.70 3.17
N THR A 201 -13.76 23.50 2.15
CA THR A 201 -12.41 24.04 1.95
C THR A 201 -12.00 25.00 3.08
N GLN A 202 -12.95 25.76 3.63
CA GLN A 202 -12.71 26.69 4.74
C GLN A 202 -12.43 26.00 6.08
N THR A 203 -12.93 24.78 6.30
CA THR A 203 -12.69 24.04 7.54
C THR A 203 -11.42 23.19 7.49
N LEU A 204 -10.80 23.02 6.32
CA LEU A 204 -9.52 22.34 6.19
C LEU A 204 -8.39 23.19 6.76
N ASP A 205 -7.53 22.56 7.57
CA ASP A 205 -6.29 23.17 8.03
C ASP A 205 -5.25 23.22 6.90
N PHE A 206 -4.12 23.89 7.17
CA PHE A 206 -3.03 24.03 6.21
C PHE A 206 -2.47 22.68 5.76
N HIS A 207 -2.48 21.66 6.63
CA HIS A 207 -1.97 20.34 6.31
C HIS A 207 -2.83 19.66 5.25
N PHE A 208 -4.14 19.58 5.46
CA PHE A 208 -5.07 18.99 4.49
C PHE A 208 -5.20 19.81 3.21
N GLN A 209 -5.06 21.14 3.27
CA GLN A 209 -4.97 21.98 2.07
C GLN A 209 -3.74 21.64 1.23
N ALA A 210 -2.57 21.47 1.87
CA ALA A 210 -1.34 21.05 1.19
C ALA A 210 -1.46 19.64 0.60
N LEU A 211 -2.07 18.70 1.34
CA LEU A 211 -2.33 17.35 0.84
C LEU A 211 -3.27 17.36 -0.37
N ALA A 212 -4.36 18.13 -0.32
CA ALA A 212 -5.28 18.27 -1.44
C ALA A 212 -4.58 18.79 -2.71
N ASN A 213 -3.71 19.80 -2.57
CA ASN A 213 -2.92 20.31 -3.68
C ASN A 213 -1.92 19.29 -4.23
N SER A 214 -1.24 18.55 -3.35
CA SER A 214 -0.30 17.48 -3.73
C SER A 214 -1.01 16.35 -4.49
N VAL A 215 -2.15 15.88 -3.97
CA VAL A 215 -3.01 14.88 -4.61
C VAL A 215 -3.51 15.38 -5.97
N ALA A 216 -3.89 16.66 -6.08
CA ALA A 216 -4.34 17.23 -7.34
C ALA A 216 -3.23 17.28 -8.41
N GLN A 217 -2.00 17.65 -8.02
CA GLN A 217 -0.85 17.61 -8.93
C GLN A 217 -0.52 16.19 -9.38
N HIS A 218 -0.53 15.23 -8.46
CA HIS A 218 -0.31 13.82 -8.77
C HIS A 218 -1.37 13.27 -9.72
N ALA A 219 -2.64 13.62 -9.51
CA ALA A 219 -3.72 13.22 -10.41
C ALA A 219 -3.53 13.75 -11.84
N GLU A 220 -2.98 14.95 -12.01
CA GLU A 220 -2.71 15.51 -13.35
C GLU A 220 -1.57 14.75 -14.05
N GLN A 221 -0.53 14.35 -13.31
CA GLN A 221 0.55 13.49 -13.82
C GLN A 221 -0.01 12.14 -14.28
N ARG A 222 -0.80 11.49 -13.42
CA ARG A 222 -1.48 10.22 -13.75
C ARG A 222 -2.40 10.33 -14.95
N ARG A 223 -3.12 11.46 -15.12
CA ARG A 223 -3.94 11.70 -16.33
C ARG A 223 -3.10 11.70 -17.59
N ALA A 224 -1.97 12.41 -17.59
CA ALA A 224 -1.09 12.49 -18.75
C ALA A 224 -0.48 11.12 -19.10
N GLU A 225 -0.08 10.34 -18.09
CA GLU A 225 0.43 8.97 -18.26
C GLU A 225 -0.64 8.04 -18.87
N ILE A 226 -1.85 8.05 -18.31
CA ILE A 226 -2.98 7.24 -18.81
C ILE A 226 -3.34 7.64 -20.25
N GLU A 227 -3.29 8.93 -20.59
CA GLU A 227 -3.55 9.39 -21.96
C GLU A 227 -2.46 8.89 -22.92
N LYS A 228 -1.19 8.95 -22.51
CA LYS A 228 -0.05 8.44 -23.28
C LYS A 228 -0.15 6.92 -23.52
N GLU A 229 -0.42 6.13 -22.47
CA GLU A 229 -0.61 4.68 -22.58
C GLU A 229 -1.78 4.34 -23.51
N LYS A 230 -2.88 5.11 -23.46
CA LYS A 230 -4.01 4.93 -24.37
C LYS A 230 -3.63 5.22 -25.82
N MET A 231 -2.82 6.25 -26.08
CA MET A 231 -2.32 6.54 -27.43
C MET A 231 -1.37 5.45 -27.94
N GLU A 232 -0.50 4.92 -27.08
CA GLU A 232 0.42 3.83 -27.42
C GLU A 232 -0.31 2.52 -27.72
N LYS A 233 -1.28 2.13 -26.89
CA LYS A 233 -2.16 0.97 -27.14
C LYS A 233 -2.97 1.13 -28.44
N ALA A 234 -3.51 2.32 -28.70
CA ALA A 234 -4.23 2.61 -29.94
C ALA A 234 -3.32 2.55 -31.19
N SER A 235 -2.07 3.02 -31.07
CA SER A 235 -1.06 2.95 -32.13
C SER A 235 -0.63 1.51 -32.41
N ALA A 236 -0.42 0.70 -31.36
CA ALA A 236 -0.07 -0.72 -31.47
C ALA A 236 -1.19 -1.56 -32.10
N MET A 237 -2.47 -1.24 -31.81
CA MET A 237 -3.62 -1.90 -32.44
C MET A 237 -3.87 -1.44 -33.88
N ALA A 238 -3.35 -0.27 -34.28
CA ALA A 238 -3.52 0.29 -35.62
C ALA A 238 -2.37 -0.04 -36.59
N ALA A 239 -1.30 -0.69 -36.13
CA ALA A 239 -0.21 -1.16 -36.99
C ALA A 239 -0.66 -2.42 -37.77
N PRO A 240 -0.74 -2.37 -39.12
CA PRO A 240 -1.13 -3.53 -39.91
C PRO A 240 0.01 -4.56 -39.91
N SER A 241 -0.34 -5.83 -39.76
CA SER A 241 0.54 -6.99 -39.98
C SER A 241 1.02 -7.10 -41.43
#